data_AF-A0A973F813-F1
#
_entry.id   AF-A0A973F813-F1
#
_cell.length_a   1.000
_cell.length_b   1.000
_cell.length_c   1.000
_cell.angle_alpha   90.00
_cell.angle_beta   90.00
_cell.angle_gamma   90.00
#
_symmetry.space_group_name_H-M   'P 1'
#
loop_
_entity.id
_entity.type
_entity.pdbx_description
1 polymer ?
#
loop_
_entity_poly.entity_id
_entity_poly.type
_entity_poly.pdbx_seq_one_letter_code
_entity_poly.pdbx_strand_id
1 'polypeptide(L)' 'PVPIVMAGGKKLPEIDALTMSWRAIEEGAAGVDMGRNIFQSDAPLAMMKAVNKVVHEKLKPAEAFDYFNSIKAEG' A
#
# COMPACT_ATOMS: atom_id res chain seq x y z
N PRO A 1 -3.74 -25.95 -2.13
CA PRO A 1 -4.01 -24.52 -1.91
C PRO A 1 -3.01 -23.65 -2.70
N VAL A 2 -3.43 -22.49 -3.20
CA VAL A 2 -2.60 -21.57 -3.98
C VAL A 2 -2.61 -20.17 -3.35
N PRO A 3 -1.50 -19.40 -3.40
CA PRO A 3 -1.48 -18.03 -2.89
C PRO A 3 -2.42 -17.12 -3.68
N ILE A 4 -3.12 -16.22 -2.98
CA ILE A 4 -4.00 -15.21 -3.58
C ILE A 4 -3.38 -13.83 -3.36
N VAL A 5 -3.43 -12.98 -4.40
CA VAL A 5 -2.96 -11.60 -4.39
C VAL A 5 -4.14 -10.69 -4.76
N MET A 6 -4.29 -9.57 -4.05
CA MET A 6 -5.36 -8.61 -4.30
C MET A 6 -4.92 -7.50 -5.27
N ALA A 7 -5.71 -7.25 -6.32
CA ALA A 7 -5.40 -6.22 -7.32
C ALA A 7 -5.86 -4.82 -6.86
N GLY A 8 -5.03 -3.81 -7.10
CA GLY A 8 -5.24 -2.45 -6.57
C GLY A 8 -6.47 -1.68 -7.11
N GLY A 9 -7.12 -2.13 -8.18
CA GLY A 9 -8.28 -1.43 -8.72
C GLY A 9 -7.96 -0.02 -9.26
N LYS A 10 -8.96 0.88 -9.22
CA LYS A 10 -8.82 2.30 -9.64
C LYS A 10 -7.96 3.09 -8.66
N LYS A 11 -7.44 4.26 -9.08
CA LYS A 11 -6.73 5.16 -8.16
C LYS A 11 -7.66 5.58 -7.03
N LEU A 12 -7.16 5.47 -5.81
CA LEU A 12 -7.77 5.93 -4.57
C LEU A 12 -6.84 6.94 -3.89
N PRO A 13 -7.32 7.72 -2.91
CA PRO A 13 -6.45 8.38 -1.95
C PRO A 13 -5.46 7.39 -1.33
N GLU A 14 -4.23 7.82 -1.06
CA GLU A 14 -3.15 6.95 -0.60
C GLU A 14 -3.50 6.23 0.70
N ILE A 15 -4.14 6.90 1.66
CA ILE A 15 -4.61 6.29 2.91
C ILE A 15 -5.65 5.18 2.66
N ASP A 16 -6.53 5.34 1.68
CA ASP A 16 -7.54 4.33 1.34
C ASP A 16 -6.89 3.13 0.65
N ALA A 17 -5.92 3.36 -0.24
CA ALA A 17 -5.15 2.29 -0.87
C ALA A 17 -4.31 1.51 0.15
N LEU A 18 -3.70 2.18 1.13
CA LEU A 18 -2.97 1.52 2.24
C LEU A 18 -3.93 0.74 3.15
N THR A 19 -5.12 1.29 3.43
CA THR A 19 -6.18 0.60 4.19
C THR A 19 -6.65 -0.65 3.46
N MET A 20 -6.84 -0.57 2.15
CA MET A 20 -7.21 -1.70 1.32
C MET A 20 -6.13 -2.79 1.31
N SER A 21 -4.85 -2.43 1.19
CA SER A 21 -3.74 -3.38 1.32
C SER A 21 -3.72 -4.06 2.68
N TRP A 22 -3.85 -3.28 3.75
CA TRP A 22 -3.79 -3.81 5.12
C TRP A 22 -4.90 -4.83 5.38
N ARG A 23 -6.14 -4.51 4.97
CA ARG A 23 -7.27 -5.45 5.09
C ARG A 23 -7.04 -6.72 4.28
N ALA A 24 -6.56 -6.62 3.05
CA ALA A 24 -6.27 -7.80 2.23
C ALA A 24 -5.25 -8.73 2.92
N ILE A 25 -4.19 -8.17 3.50
CA ILE A 25 -3.17 -8.95 4.21
C ILE A 25 -3.73 -9.56 5.51
N GLU A 26 -4.48 -8.80 6.30
CA GLU A 26 -5.14 -9.29 7.52
C GLU A 26 -6.17 -10.40 7.23
N GLU A 27 -6.85 -10.33 6.08
CA GLU A 27 -7.83 -11.33 5.63
C GLU A 27 -7.18 -12.54 4.93
N GLY A 28 -5.84 -12.60 4.89
CA GLY A 28 -5.10 -13.79 4.46
C GLY A 28 -4.61 -13.77 3.01
N ALA A 29 -4.67 -12.63 2.31
CA ALA A 29 -3.97 -12.48 1.04
C ALA A 29 -2.45 -12.60 1.25
N ALA A 30 -1.77 -13.22 0.28
CA ALA A 30 -0.32 -13.37 0.28
C ALA A 30 0.42 -12.10 -0.17
N GLY A 31 -0.30 -11.11 -0.71
CA GLY A 31 0.27 -9.87 -1.22
C GLY A 31 -0.75 -8.99 -1.94
N VAL A 32 -0.26 -7.90 -2.54
CA VAL A 32 -1.05 -7.00 -3.39
C VAL A 32 -0.35 -6.76 -4.74
N ASP A 33 -1.14 -6.57 -5.79
CA ASP A 33 -0.70 -6.18 -7.13
C ASP A 33 -1.23 -4.78 -7.46
N MET A 34 -0.45 -3.77 -7.07
CA MET A 34 -0.84 -2.36 -7.09
C MET A 34 -0.25 -1.63 -8.30
N GLY A 35 -1.06 -1.46 -9.36
CA GLY A 35 -0.71 -0.60 -10.49
C GLY A 35 -1.00 0.88 -10.22
N ARG A 36 -2.22 1.32 -10.56
CA ARG A 36 -2.64 2.73 -10.53
C ARG A 36 -2.38 3.44 -9.20
N ASN A 37 -2.58 2.77 -8.08
CA ASN A 37 -2.33 3.36 -6.76
C ASN A 37 -0.85 3.68 -6.49
N ILE A 38 0.09 3.07 -7.22
CA ILE A 38 1.51 3.43 -7.15
C ILE A 38 1.82 4.50 -8.20
N PHE A 39 1.70 4.18 -9.50
CA PHE A 39 2.23 5.05 -10.56
C PHE A 39 1.40 6.31 -10.84
N GLN A 40 0.15 6.40 -10.35
CA GLN A 40 -0.66 7.63 -10.42
C GLN A 40 -0.67 8.41 -9.10
N SER A 41 0.13 8.01 -8.10
CA SER A 41 0.36 8.83 -6.92
C SER A 41 1.32 9.97 -7.25
N ASP A 42 1.17 11.11 -6.56
CA ASP A 42 2.13 12.23 -6.68
C ASP A 42 3.52 11.87 -6.12
N ALA A 43 3.63 10.79 -5.33
CA ALA A 43 4.89 10.27 -4.82
C ALA A 43 4.97 8.74 -4.97
N PRO A 44 5.18 8.21 -6.19
CA PRO A 44 5.14 6.77 -6.47
C PRO A 44 6.13 5.95 -5.64
N LEU A 45 7.34 6.47 -5.43
CA LEU A 45 8.37 5.80 -4.62
C LEU A 45 7.95 5.70 -3.15
N ALA A 46 7.41 6.79 -2.58
CA ALA A 46 6.90 6.81 -1.21
C ALA A 46 5.74 5.81 -1.07
N MET A 47 4.83 5.77 -2.04
CA MET A 47 3.68 4.86 -1.99
C MET A 47 4.12 3.39 -2.09
N MET A 48 5.07 3.07 -2.96
CA MET A 48 5.63 1.71 -3.06
C MET A 48 6.28 1.26 -1.74
N LYS A 49 7.07 2.13 -1.09
CA LYS A 49 7.69 1.82 0.21
C LYS A 49 6.64 1.65 1.31
N ALA A 50 5.60 2.50 1.34
CA ALA A 50 4.52 2.38 2.32
C ALA A 50 3.71 1.08 2.14
N VAL A 51 3.39 0.69 0.90
CA VAL A 51 2.74 -0.61 0.62
C VAL A 51 3.65 -1.78 1.05
N ASN A 52 4.96 -1.70 0.80
CA ASN A 52 5.91 -2.71 1.25
C ASN A 52 5.90 -2.88 2.78
N LYS A 53 5.89 -1.78 3.53
CA LYS A 53 5.75 -1.79 5.00
C LYS A 53 4.45 -2.45 5.47
N VAL A 54 3.33 -2.20 4.78
CA VAL A 54 2.05 -2.87 5.11
C VAL A 54 2.14 -4.38 4.86
N VAL A 55 2.65 -4.80 3.70
CA VAL A 55 2.64 -6.21 3.28
C VAL A 55 3.64 -7.05 4.07
N HIS A 56 4.85 -6.55 4.29
CA HIS A 56 5.95 -7.35 4.88
C HIS A 56 6.17 -7.07 6.36
N GLU A 57 5.81 -5.89 6.85
CA GLU A 57 6.05 -5.46 8.24
C GLU A 57 4.75 -5.23 9.02
N LYS A 58 3.58 -5.46 8.40
CA LYS A 58 2.25 -5.36 9.05
C LYS A 58 1.95 -3.99 9.66
N LEU A 59 2.52 -2.91 9.13
CA LEU A 59 2.18 -1.55 9.58
C LEU A 59 0.69 -1.29 9.38
N LYS A 60 0.06 -0.62 10.36
CA LYS A 60 -1.33 -0.19 10.22
C LYS A 60 -1.45 0.96 9.22
N PRO A 61 -2.63 1.19 8.62
CA PRO A 61 -2.79 2.18 7.55
C PRO A 61 -2.35 3.59 7.92
N ALA A 62 -2.63 4.04 9.16
CA ALA A 62 -2.22 5.35 9.64
C ALA A 62 -0.68 5.49 9.71
N GLU A 63 0.00 4.51 10.30
CA GLU A 63 1.47 4.49 10.41
C GLU A 63 2.15 4.40 9.04
N ALA A 64 1.60 3.59 8.13
CA ALA A 64 2.08 3.50 6.76
C ALA A 64 1.85 4.81 5.98
N PHE A 65 0.78 5.54 6.28
CA PHE A 65 0.51 6.84 5.67
C PHE A 65 1.42 7.94 6.22
N ASP A 66 1.72 7.92 7.52
CA ASP A 66 2.73 8.80 8.12
C ASP A 66 4.12 8.54 7.50
N TYR A 67 4.48 7.28 7.32
CA TYR A 67 5.70 6.88 6.62
C TYR A 67 5.70 7.31 5.14
N PHE A 68 4.57 7.17 4.44
CA PHE A 68 4.42 7.71 3.09
C PHE A 68 4.70 9.22 3.06
N ASN A 69 4.13 9.98 3.99
CA ASN A 69 4.32 11.43 4.06
C ASN A 69 5.77 11.81 4.41
N SER A 70 6.45 11.04 5.26
CA SER A 70 7.86 11.28 5.57
C SER A 70 8.74 11.08 4.34
N ILE A 71 8.58 9.97 3.61
CA ILE A 71 9.33 9.72 2.39
C ILE A 71 8.97 10.71 1.28
N LYS A 72 7.71 11.12 1.18
CA LYS A 72 7.27 12.15 0.23
C LYS A 72 7.94 13.50 0.49
N ALA A 73 8.19 13.85 1.74
CA ALA A 73 8.84 15.12 2.11
C ALA A 73 10.36 15.12 1.91
N GLU A 74 10.98 13.95 1.75
CA GLU A 74 12.42 13.81 1.48
C GLU A 74 12.79 14.06 0.00
N GLY A 75 11.80 14.15 -0.90
CA GLY A 75 11.96 14.39 -2.35
C GLY A 75 11.05 15.48 -2.88
#